data_AF-A0A832C689-F1
#
_entry.id   AF-A0A832C689-F1
#
_cell.length_a   1.000
_cell.length_b   1.000
_cell.length_c   1.000
_cell.angle_alpha   90.00
_cell.angle_beta   90.00
_cell.angle_gamma   90.00
#
_symmetry.space_group_name_H-M   'P 1'
#
loop_
_entity.id
_entity.type
_entity.pdbx_description
1 polymer ?
#
loop_
_entity_poly.entity_id
_entity_poly.type
_entity_poly.pdbx_seq_one_letter_code
_entity_poly.pdbx_strand_id
1 'polypeptide(L)'
;FGEKSKDLDIICPCDYRDPDLAEHGACYCALYVSPEIARGDKPVRPVPERRGAPADVAEHREELVGFTRAGLPVWRCVVCGYLCARPQPPLKCPICKADRDRFERFA
;
A
#
# COMPACT_ATOMS: atom_id res chain seq x y z
N PHE A 1 11.07 -2.85 -16.90
CA PHE A 1 11.87 -2.42 -15.73
C PHE A 1 13.09 -1.66 -16.24
N GLY A 2 13.57 -0.70 -15.46
CA GLY A 2 14.78 0.09 -15.79
C GLY A 2 14.48 1.51 -16.24
N GLU A 3 13.21 1.91 -16.30
CA GLU A 3 12.79 3.29 -16.53
C GLU A 3 11.98 3.76 -15.31
N LYS A 4 12.55 4.68 -14.52
CA LYS A 4 11.94 5.14 -13.25
C LYS A 4 10.49 5.61 -13.42
N SER A 5 10.18 6.33 -14.49
CA SER A 5 8.84 6.83 -14.79
C SER A 5 7.81 5.71 -15.01
N LYS A 6 8.23 4.57 -15.56
CA LYS A 6 7.37 3.41 -15.83
C LYS A 6 7.34 2.41 -14.67
N ASP A 7 8.19 2.60 -13.68
CA ASP A 7 8.36 1.69 -12.55
C ASP A 7 7.94 2.32 -11.21
N LEU A 8 7.27 3.48 -11.23
CA LEU A 8 6.81 4.17 -10.00
C LEU A 8 5.91 3.27 -9.13
N ASP A 9 5.11 2.42 -9.76
CA ASP A 9 4.20 1.46 -9.13
C ASP A 9 4.92 0.38 -8.30
N ILE A 10 6.16 0.06 -8.66
CA ILE A 10 6.96 -1.01 -8.03
C ILE A 10 8.13 -0.48 -7.17
N ILE A 11 8.36 0.83 -7.12
CA ILE A 11 9.36 1.40 -6.19
C ILE A 11 8.92 1.10 -4.75
N CYS A 12 9.80 0.48 -3.96
CA CYS A 12 9.47 0.07 -2.61
C CYS A 12 9.25 1.27 -1.67
N PRO A 13 8.17 1.29 -0.87
CA PRO A 13 7.08 0.31 -0.85
C PRO A 13 6.10 0.46 -2.02
N CYS A 14 5.95 -0.62 -2.81
CA CYS A 14 5.14 -0.63 -4.02
C CYS A 14 3.63 -0.53 -3.77
N ASP A 15 2.87 -0.24 -4.82
CA ASP A 15 1.41 -0.11 -4.73
C ASP A 15 0.69 -1.42 -4.37
N TYR A 16 1.30 -2.56 -4.69
CA TYR A 16 0.75 -3.89 -4.46
C TYR A 16 0.96 -4.41 -3.03
N ARG A 17 1.85 -3.80 -2.25
CA ARG A 17 2.21 -4.27 -0.90
C ARG A 17 1.00 -4.44 0.01
N ASP A 18 0.13 -3.43 0.08
CA ASP A 18 -1.00 -3.41 1.00
C ASP A 18 -2.08 -4.45 0.64
N PRO A 19 -2.53 -4.57 -0.63
CA PRO A 19 -3.43 -5.65 -1.00
C PRO A 19 -2.80 -7.04 -0.82
N ASP A 20 -1.50 -7.20 -1.11
CA ASP A 20 -0.80 -8.47 -0.87
C ASP A 20 -0.75 -8.85 0.62
N LEU A 21 -0.43 -7.90 1.49
CA LEU A 21 -0.45 -8.11 2.94
C LEU A 21 -1.85 -8.46 3.44
N ALA A 22 -2.89 -7.83 2.90
CA ALA A 22 -4.26 -8.09 3.30
C ALA A 22 -4.74 -9.48 2.86
N GLU A 23 -4.41 -9.91 1.63
CA GLU A 23 -4.90 -11.17 1.06
C GLU A 23 -4.01 -12.37 1.42
N HIS A 24 -2.70 -12.20 1.33
CA HIS A 24 -1.74 -13.29 1.46
C HIS A 24 -0.94 -13.25 2.77
N GLY A 25 -0.94 -12.11 3.45
CA GLY A 25 -0.15 -11.90 4.68
C GLY A 25 1.33 -11.60 4.41
N ALA A 26 1.75 -11.47 3.15
CA ALA A 26 3.10 -11.07 2.77
C ALA A 26 3.04 -10.26 1.47
N CYS A 27 3.94 -9.31 1.26
CA CYS A 27 4.11 -8.69 -0.07
C CYS A 27 4.80 -9.65 -1.04
N TYR A 28 4.71 -9.41 -2.35
CA TYR A 28 5.38 -10.22 -3.38
C TYR A 28 6.84 -10.63 -3.05
N CYS A 29 7.68 -9.70 -2.60
CA CYS A 29 9.08 -9.97 -2.27
C CYS A 29 9.30 -10.60 -0.88
N ALA A 30 8.24 -10.88 -0.12
CA ALA A 30 8.26 -11.30 1.29
C ALA A 30 9.02 -10.36 2.26
N LEU A 31 9.34 -9.12 1.85
CA LEU A 31 10.00 -8.12 2.70
C LEU A 31 9.08 -7.62 3.83
N TYR A 32 7.79 -7.50 3.55
CA TYR A 32 6.75 -7.18 4.53
C TYR A 32 5.88 -8.41 4.76
N VAL A 33 5.60 -8.73 6.02
CA VAL A 33 4.75 -9.85 6.43
C VAL A 33 3.78 -9.45 7.54
N SER A 34 2.69 -10.19 7.66
CA SER A 34 1.70 -10.02 8.72
C SER A 34 2.26 -10.47 10.07
N PRO A 35 1.72 -9.97 11.20
CA PRO A 35 2.17 -10.39 12.52
C PRO A 35 2.05 -11.91 12.76
N GLU A 36 1.04 -12.56 12.19
CA GLU A 36 0.85 -14.02 12.31
C GLU A 36 2.01 -14.77 11.63
N ILE A 37 2.44 -14.30 10.46
CA ILE A 37 3.59 -14.88 9.76
C ILE A 37 4.89 -14.58 10.54
N ALA A 38 5.06 -13.34 11.02
CA ALA A 38 6.26 -12.95 11.77
C ALA A 38 6.43 -13.75 13.07
N ARG A 39 5.33 -14.13 13.73
CA ARG A 39 5.34 -14.98 14.93
C ARG A 39 5.48 -16.48 14.62
N GLY A 40 5.33 -16.89 13.36
CA GLY A 40 5.31 -18.29 12.96
C GLY A 40 3.96 -18.99 13.13
N ASP A 41 2.89 -18.25 13.46
CA ASP A 41 1.53 -18.77 13.61
C ASP A 41 0.93 -19.22 12.27
N LYS A 42 1.42 -18.64 11.16
CA LYS A 42 0.99 -18.96 9.79
C LYS A 42 2.22 -19.10 8.87
N PRO A 43 2.28 -20.13 8.00
CA PRO A 43 3.38 -20.26 7.06
C PRO A 43 3.28 -19.20 5.95
N VAL A 44 4.43 -18.68 5.52
CA VAL A 44 4.55 -17.86 4.30
C VAL A 44 4.15 -18.71 3.10
N ARG A 45 3.34 -18.15 2.20
CA ARG A 45 2.99 -18.76 0.91
C ARG A 45 3.47 -17.86 -0.24
N PRO A 46 3.74 -18.44 -1.42
CA PRO A 46 4.03 -17.64 -2.61
C PRO A 46 2.89 -16.66 -2.90
N VAL A 47 3.25 -15.41 -3.15
CA VAL A 47 2.33 -14.33 -3.51
C VAL A 47 2.35 -14.20 -5.03
N PRO A 48 1.19 -14.23 -5.72
CA PRO A 48 1.16 -14.06 -7.18
C PRO A 48 1.58 -12.65 -7.59
N GLU A 49 2.16 -12.50 -8.78
CA GLU A 49 2.48 -11.19 -9.35
C GLU A 49 1.18 -10.45 -9.72
N ARG A 50 1.01 -9.23 -9.18
CA ARG A 50 -0.17 -8.38 -9.45
C ARG A 50 0.08 -7.36 -10.54
N ARG A 51 1.34 -7.06 -10.85
CA ARG A 51 1.71 -6.11 -11.90
C ARG A 51 1.27 -6.64 -13.26
N GLY A 52 0.61 -5.79 -14.04
CA GLY A 52 0.13 -6.14 -15.39
C GLY A 52 -1.32 -6.66 -15.42
N ALA A 53 -1.94 -6.93 -14.27
CA ALA A 53 -3.40 -6.87 -14.19
C ALA A 53 -3.82 -5.41 -14.47
N PRO A 54 -4.89 -5.16 -15.24
CA PRO A 54 -5.29 -3.79 -15.57
C PRO A 54 -5.54 -3.00 -14.29
N ALA A 55 -4.62 -2.10 -13.98
CA ALA A 55 -4.85 -1.02 -13.05
C ALA A 55 -5.24 0.19 -13.91
N ASP A 56 -6.41 0.77 -13.65
CA ASP A 56 -6.86 2.00 -14.30
C ASP A 56 -5.85 3.13 -13.99
N VAL A 57 -4.87 3.31 -14.87
CA VAL A 57 -3.90 4.42 -14.80
C VAL A 57 -4.35 5.52 -15.76
N ALA A 58 -4.91 6.60 -15.19
CA ALA A 58 -5.36 7.78 -15.93
C ALA A 58 -4.49 9.01 -15.62
N GLU A 59 -4.23 9.82 -16.66
CA GLU A 59 -3.34 10.99 -16.66
C GLU A 59 -3.88 12.23 -15.90
N HIS A 60 -2.94 13.14 -15.58
CA HIS A 60 -3.02 14.28 -14.66
C HIS A 60 -3.99 15.43 -15.04
N ARG A 61 -4.81 15.97 -14.09
CA ARG A 61 -5.04 17.43 -13.87
C ARG A 61 -5.69 17.78 -12.50
N GLU A 62 -5.21 18.86 -11.86
CA GLU A 62 -5.53 19.37 -10.49
C GLU A 62 -7.05 19.60 -10.27
N GLU A 63 -7.70 19.51 -9.11
CA GLU A 63 -7.35 19.71 -7.67
C GLU A 63 -8.34 18.87 -6.82
N LEU A 64 -7.89 18.06 -5.83
CA LEU A 64 -8.77 17.36 -4.87
C LEU A 64 -8.06 17.22 -3.51
N VAL A 65 -8.62 17.80 -2.46
CA VAL A 65 -8.11 17.71 -1.08
C VAL A 65 -8.69 16.46 -0.41
N GLY A 66 -7.84 15.61 0.13
CA GLY A 66 -8.24 14.35 0.76
C GLY A 66 -8.65 13.21 -0.17
N PHE A 67 -8.69 13.45 -1.48
CA PHE A 67 -8.93 12.45 -2.52
C PHE A 67 -7.90 12.58 -3.63
N THR A 68 -7.47 11.45 -4.20
CA THR A 68 -6.70 11.50 -5.44
C THR A 68 -7.61 11.74 -6.64
N ARG A 69 -7.00 12.05 -7.79
CA ARG A 69 -7.69 12.12 -9.08
C ARG A 69 -8.46 10.85 -9.45
N ALA A 70 -8.06 9.70 -8.90
CA ALA A 70 -8.75 8.43 -9.07
C ALA A 70 -9.92 8.23 -8.08
N GLY A 71 -10.29 9.26 -7.31
CA GLY A 71 -11.33 9.18 -6.28
C GLY A 71 -10.91 8.35 -5.06
N LEU A 72 -9.62 8.02 -4.91
CA LEU A 72 -9.15 7.26 -3.75
C LEU A 72 -8.96 8.19 -2.56
N PRO A 73 -9.49 7.85 -1.37
CA PRO A 73 -9.24 8.64 -0.17
C PRO A 73 -7.76 8.60 0.20
N VAL A 74 -7.25 9.74 0.67
CA VAL A 74 -5.91 9.86 1.23
C VAL A 74 -6.00 9.60 2.73
N TRP A 75 -5.16 8.69 3.22
CA TRP A 75 -5.06 8.34 4.63
C TRP A 75 -3.78 8.91 5.22
N ARG A 76 -3.88 9.53 6.39
CA ARG A 76 -2.75 10.05 7.17
C ARG A 76 -2.57 9.23 8.44
N CYS A 77 -1.35 8.77 8.69
CA CYS A 77 -0.98 8.22 9.99
C CYS A 77 -0.85 9.36 11.01
N VAL A 78 -1.65 9.34 12.08
CA VAL A 78 -1.62 10.39 13.13
C VAL A 78 -0.38 10.33 14.02
N VAL A 79 0.43 9.26 13.91
CA VAL A 79 1.66 9.07 14.69
C VAL A 79 2.87 9.69 13.99
N CYS A 80 3.06 9.45 12.69
CA CYS A 80 4.25 9.88 11.95
C CYS A 80 3.98 10.79 10.75
N GLY A 81 2.72 11.01 10.38
CA GLY A 81 2.34 11.83 9.24
C GLY A 81 2.44 11.15 7.87
N TYR A 82 2.73 9.84 7.81
CA TYR A 82 2.73 9.09 6.54
C TYR A 82 1.39 9.24 5.81
N LEU A 83 1.46 9.61 4.53
CA LEU A 83 0.31 9.78 3.64
C LEU A 83 0.28 8.68 2.59
N CYS A 84 -0.88 8.08 2.37
CA CYS A 84 -1.10 7.10 1.30
C CYS A 84 -2.50 7.20 0.70
N ALA A 85 -2.59 7.09 -0.63
CA ALA A 85 -3.84 7.04 -1.36
C ALA A 85 -4.25 5.59 -1.62
N ARG A 86 -5.29 5.11 -0.91
CA ARG A 86 -5.76 3.72 -0.98
C ARG A 86 -7.26 3.66 -0.69
N PRO A 87 -8.00 2.65 -1.19
CA PRO A 87 -9.41 2.45 -0.82
C PRO A 87 -9.63 2.33 0.68
N GLN A 88 -8.65 1.73 1.38
CA GLN A 88 -8.65 1.54 2.83
C GLN A 88 -7.25 1.81 3.39
N PRO A 89 -7.10 2.22 4.66
CA PRO A 89 -5.79 2.49 5.24
C PRO A 89 -4.98 1.19 5.37
N PRO A 90 -3.64 1.24 5.36
CA PRO A 90 -2.80 0.08 5.60
C PRO A 90 -3.08 -0.56 6.97
N LEU A 91 -2.90 -1.89 7.08
CA LEU A 91 -3.04 -2.60 8.36
C LEU A 91 -2.05 -2.10 9.41
N LYS A 92 -0.82 -1.81 8.97
CA LYS A 92 0.21 -1.16 9.78
C LYS A 92 0.90 -0.09 8.96
N CYS A 93 1.25 1.02 9.61
CA CYS A 93 2.03 2.08 8.99
C CYS A 93 3.41 1.54 8.59
N PRO A 94 3.83 1.69 7.33
CA PRO A 94 5.13 1.18 6.91
C PRO A 94 6.31 1.91 7.56
N ILE A 95 6.09 3.16 7.97
CA ILE A 95 7.12 4.02 8.57
C ILE A 95 7.26 3.73 10.08
N CYS A 96 6.17 3.88 10.85
CA CYS A 96 6.22 3.79 12.32
C CYS A 96 5.59 2.54 12.92
N LYS A 97 4.99 1.65 12.11
CA LYS A 97 4.34 0.40 12.53
C LYS A 97 3.06 0.53 13.37
N ALA A 98 2.57 1.76 13.57
CA ALA A 98 1.25 2.01 14.17
C ALA A 98 0.14 1.26 13.43
N ASP A 99 -0.86 0.79 14.17
CA ASP A 99 -1.97 0.02 13.62
C ASP A 99 -2.95 0.89 12.82
N ARG A 100 -3.83 0.21 12.06
CA ARG A 100 -4.81 0.82 11.14
C ARG A 100 -5.72 1.86 11.79
N ASP A 101 -6.02 1.69 13.07
CA ASP A 101 -6.85 2.59 13.89
C ASP A 101 -6.20 3.97 14.09
N ARG A 102 -4.88 4.08 13.87
CA ARG A 102 -4.11 5.32 13.93
C ARG A 102 -4.04 6.04 12.58
N PHE A 103 -4.92 5.70 11.64
CA PHE A 103 -5.07 6.42 10.37
C PHE A 103 -6.38 7.20 10.33
N GLU A 104 -6.29 8.46 9.91
CA GLU A 104 -7.43 9.33 9.65
C GLU A 104 -7.51 9.67 8.15
N ARG A 105 -8.70 10.06 7.68
CA ARG A 105 -8.81 10.64 6.35
C ARG A 105 -8.12 11.99 6.37
N PHE A 106 -7.16 12.15 5.47
CA PHE A 106 -6.56 13.45 5.21
C PHE A 106 -7.62 14.30 4.52
N ALA A 107 -7.88 15.50 5.03
CA ALA A 107 -8.86 16.44 4.51
C ALA A 107 -8.22 17.82 4.41
#